data_AF-A0A7W1L1Q5-F1
#
_entry.id   AF-A0A7W1L1Q5-F1
#
_cell.length_a   1.000
_cell.length_b   1.000
_cell.length_c   1.000
_cell.angle_alpha   90.00
_cell.angle_beta   90.00
_cell.angle_gamma   90.00
#
_symmetry.space_group_name_H-M   'P 1'
#
loop_
_entity.id
_entity.type
_entity.pdbx_description
1 polymer ?
#
loop_
_entity_poly.entity_id
_entity_poly.type
_entity_poly.pdbx_seq_one_letter_code
_entity_poly.pdbx_strand_id
1 'polypeptide(L)'
;METTIVEGLRTLKFDLVFTLALAALFLFIGYAVQRGVPALARSSIPAPAIGGLLFALIILMLRVRGVLGINIDTTLRAPLQTAFFTTIGLSATLSLLRAGGWRMAFFWLIASVTAI
;
A
#
# COMPACT_ATOMS: atom_id res chain seq x y z
N MET A 1 5.87 20.05 15.38
CA MET A 1 4.45 19.69 15.59
C MET A 1 3.63 20.93 15.33
N GLU A 2 3.16 21.13 14.10
CA GLU A 2 2.29 22.25 13.75
C GLU A 2 0.88 21.71 13.56
N THR A 3 -0.06 22.18 14.36
CA THR A 3 -1.47 21.83 14.27
C THR A 3 -2.16 22.81 13.34
N THR A 4 -2.45 22.43 12.11
CA THR A 4 -3.31 23.22 11.22
C THR A 4 -4.76 22.77 11.41
N ILE A 5 -5.65 23.73 11.64
CA ILE A 5 -7.09 23.47 11.72
C ILE A 5 -7.63 23.53 10.30
N VAL A 6 -8.01 22.37 9.75
CA VAL A 6 -8.70 22.29 8.47
C VAL A 6 -10.06 21.66 8.79
N GLU A 7 -11.14 22.36 8.44
CA GLU A 7 -12.55 21.94 8.71
C GLU A 7 -12.94 21.77 10.20
N GLY A 8 -12.35 22.55 11.12
CA GLY A 8 -12.71 22.48 12.55
C GLY A 8 -12.16 21.25 13.28
N LEU A 9 -11.30 20.47 12.62
CA LEU A 9 -10.62 19.30 13.18
C LEU A 9 -9.14 19.65 13.48
N ARG A 10 -8.62 19.16 14.61
CA ARG A 10 -7.17 19.23 14.89
C ARG A 10 -6.45 18.34 13.87
N THR A 11 -5.67 18.92 12.96
CA THR A 11 -4.88 18.14 12.00
C THR A 11 -3.45 18.01 12.52
N LEU A 12 -2.99 16.79 12.78
CA LEU A 12 -1.60 16.51 13.14
C LEU A 12 -0.79 16.27 11.87
N LYS A 13 0.23 17.11 11.65
CA LYS A 13 1.21 16.92 10.59
C LYS A 13 2.33 16.01 11.08
N PHE A 14 2.52 14.88 10.42
CA PHE A 14 3.62 13.97 10.67
C PHE A 14 4.80 14.31 9.76
N ASP A 15 5.99 14.34 10.36
CA ASP A 15 7.24 14.51 9.63
C ASP A 15 7.58 13.23 8.83
N LEU A 16 8.49 13.34 7.86
CA LEU A 16 8.89 12.24 6.98
C LEU A 16 9.39 11.01 7.75
N VAL A 17 10.26 11.22 8.74
CA VAL A 17 10.84 10.13 9.55
C VAL A 17 9.75 9.40 10.32
N PHE A 18 8.84 10.15 10.95
CA PHE A 18 7.74 9.56 11.71
C PHE A 18 6.75 8.81 10.80
N THR A 19 6.46 9.37 9.64
CA THR A 19 5.63 8.74 8.62
C THR A 19 6.20 7.38 8.18
N LEU A 20 7.51 7.32 7.89
CA LEU A 20 8.16 6.08 7.52
C LEU A 20 8.18 5.06 8.66
N ALA A 21 8.45 5.51 9.88
CA ALA A 21 8.42 4.64 11.06
C ALA A 21 7.02 4.03 11.25
N LEU A 22 5.97 4.84 11.08
CA LEU A 22 4.59 4.38 11.13
C LEU A 22 4.28 3.40 10.00
N ALA A 23 4.69 3.70 8.77
CA ALA A 23 4.53 2.81 7.63
C ALA A 23 5.22 1.44 7.85
N ALA A 24 6.45 1.44 8.39
CA ALA A 24 7.17 0.22 8.74
C ALA A 24 6.47 -0.56 9.85
N LEU A 25 5.96 0.12 10.88
CA LEU A 25 5.18 -0.51 11.96
C LEU A 25 3.93 -1.20 11.41
N PHE A 26 3.15 -0.52 10.56
CA PHE A 26 1.98 -1.13 9.92
C PHE A 26 2.33 -2.25 8.95
N LEU A 27 3.50 -2.20 8.31
CA LEU A 27 4.02 -3.32 7.52
C LEU A 27 4.24 -4.57 8.38
N PHE A 28 4.90 -4.44 9.54
CA PHE A 28 5.09 -5.56 10.48
C PHE A 28 3.76 -6.08 11.04
N ILE A 29 2.82 -5.20 11.36
CA ILE A 29 1.45 -5.60 11.75
C ILE A 29 0.78 -6.37 10.60
N GLY A 30 0.92 -5.89 9.36
CA GLY A 30 0.42 -6.57 8.17
C GLY A 30 0.97 -7.98 8.03
N TYR A 31 2.27 -8.19 8.31
CA TYR A 31 2.87 -9.53 8.35
C TYR A 31 2.30 -10.40 9.48
N ALA A 32 2.10 -9.85 10.68
CA ALA A 32 1.52 -10.58 11.79
C ALA A 32 0.08 -11.03 11.48
N VAL A 33 -0.74 -10.14 10.91
CA VAL A 33 -2.12 -10.43 10.52
C VAL A 33 -2.17 -11.44 9.37
N GLN A 34 -1.30 -11.30 8.37
CA GLN A 34 -1.21 -12.25 7.26
C GLN A 34 -0.88 -13.66 7.75
N ARG A 35 -0.01 -13.81 8.76
CA ARG A 35 0.34 -15.10 9.36
C ARG A 35 -0.75 -15.66 10.27
N GLY A 36 -1.48 -14.80 10.98
CA GLY A 36 -2.56 -15.21 11.89
C GLY A 36 -3.87 -15.59 11.19
N VAL A 37 -4.16 -15.02 10.01
CA VAL A 37 -5.41 -15.25 9.28
C VAL A 37 -5.16 -16.10 8.03
N PRO A 38 -5.45 -17.41 8.04
CA PRO A 38 -5.16 -18.32 6.92
C PRO A 38 -6.00 -18.05 5.66
N ALA A 39 -7.05 -17.23 5.75
CA ALA A 39 -7.76 -16.72 4.57
C ALA A 39 -6.91 -15.69 3.82
N LEU A 40 -6.30 -14.74 4.53
CA LEU A 40 -5.42 -13.70 3.95
C LEU A 40 -4.11 -14.29 3.41
N ALA A 41 -3.57 -15.32 4.08
CA ALA A 41 -2.41 -16.05 3.60
C ALA A 41 -2.67 -16.77 2.26
N ARG A 42 -3.90 -17.24 2.03
CA ARG A 42 -4.29 -17.96 0.80
C ARG A 42 -4.68 -17.04 -0.35
N SER A 43 -5.07 -15.79 -0.08
CA SER A 43 -5.53 -14.83 -1.09
C SER A 43 -4.40 -14.10 -1.85
N SER A 44 -3.13 -14.49 -1.69
CA SER A 44 -1.96 -13.82 -2.33
C SER A 44 -1.89 -12.30 -2.09
N ILE A 45 -2.55 -11.78 -1.05
CA ILE A 45 -2.56 -10.35 -0.74
C ILE A 45 -1.22 -10.00 -0.06
N PRO A 46 -0.43 -9.05 -0.59
CA PRO A 46 0.82 -8.65 0.03
C PRO A 46 0.61 -8.08 1.44
N ALA A 47 1.48 -8.42 2.39
CA ALA A 47 1.49 -7.84 3.74
C ALA A 47 1.46 -6.29 3.78
N PRO A 48 2.17 -5.56 2.88
CA PRO A 48 2.06 -4.11 2.80
C PRO A 48 0.63 -3.60 2.57
N ALA A 49 -0.16 -4.29 1.74
CA ALA A 49 -1.54 -3.90 1.44
C ALA A 49 -2.47 -4.14 2.64
N ILE A 50 -2.26 -5.22 3.39
CA ILE A 50 -3.00 -5.52 4.63
C ILE A 50 -2.71 -4.43 5.68
N GLY A 51 -1.44 -4.10 5.90
CA GLY A 51 -1.03 -3.03 6.81
C GLY A 51 -1.61 -1.67 6.43
N GLY A 52 -1.54 -1.32 5.14
CA GLY A 52 -2.11 -0.09 4.60
C GLY A 52 -3.63 -0.02 4.74
N LEU A 53 -4.34 -1.12 4.52
CA LEU A 53 -5.80 -1.20 4.70
C LEU A 53 -6.19 -0.99 6.17
N LEU A 54 -5.49 -1.64 7.10
CA LEU A 54 -5.71 -1.44 8.55
C LEU A 54 -5.50 0.02 8.95
N PHE A 55 -4.43 0.63 8.46
CA PHE A 55 -4.14 2.04 8.71
C PHE A 55 -5.23 2.95 8.13
N ALA A 56 -5.68 2.70 6.90
CA ALA A 56 -6.75 3.45 6.26
C ALA A 56 -8.07 3.36 7.04
N LEU A 57 -8.42 2.17 7.55
CA LEU A 57 -9.62 1.97 8.38
C LEU A 57 -9.53 2.76 9.71
N ILE A 58 -8.36 2.77 10.36
CA ILE A 58 -8.13 3.54 11.58
C ILE A 58 -8.32 5.04 11.30
N ILE A 59 -7.64 5.57 10.27
CA ILE A 59 -7.77 6.99 9.89
C ILE A 59 -9.22 7.34 9.52
N LEU A 60 -9.90 6.47 8.78
CA LEU A 60 -11.29 6.67 8.41
C LEU A 60 -12.18 6.78 9.65
N MET A 61 -12.04 5.88 10.63
CA MET A 61 -12.79 5.95 11.88
C MET A 61 -12.49 7.24 12.66
N LEU A 62 -11.23 7.67 12.70
CA LEU A 62 -10.82 8.92 13.36
C LEU A 62 -11.42 10.15 12.68
N ARG A 63 -11.47 10.15 11.34
CA ARG A 63 -12.04 11.22 10.53
C ARG A 63 -13.56 11.28 10.66
N VAL A 64 -14.26 10.13 10.59
CA VAL A 64 -15.72 10.06 10.71
C VAL A 64 -16.20 10.51 12.09
N ARG A 65 -15.43 10.24 13.16
CA ARG A 65 -15.74 10.69 14.52
C ARG A 65 -15.41 12.17 14.79
N GLY A 66 -14.84 12.87 13.81
CA GLY A 66 -14.48 14.28 13.96
C GLY A 66 -13.46 14.55 15.08
N VAL A 67 -12.58 13.60 15.36
CA VAL A 67 -11.62 13.73 16.48
C VAL A 67 -10.32 14.36 16.01
N LEU A 68 -9.75 13.85 14.91
CA LEU A 68 -8.39 14.17 14.48
C LEU A 68 -8.22 13.95 12.98
N GLY A 69 -7.71 14.97 12.28
CA GLY A 69 -7.18 14.84 10.94
C GLY A 69 -5.71 14.42 11.00
N ILE A 70 -5.29 13.46 10.18
CA ILE A 70 -3.90 13.05 10.08
C ILE A 70 -3.38 13.50 8.72
N ASN A 71 -2.32 14.31 8.71
CA ASN A 71 -1.60 14.68 7.50
C ASN A 71 -0.24 13.98 7.50
N ILE A 72 0.00 13.18 6.46
CA ILE A 72 1.13 12.27 6.34
C ILE A 72 2.03 12.79 5.23
N ASP A 73 3.35 12.73 5.44
CA ASP A 73 4.30 13.12 4.42
C ASP A 73 4.41 12.04 3.32
N THR A 74 3.96 12.34 2.11
CA THR A 74 3.98 11.41 0.99
C THR A 74 5.21 11.53 0.09
N THR A 75 6.23 12.28 0.48
CA THR A 75 7.42 12.57 -0.34
C THR A 75 8.09 11.29 -0.86
N LEU A 76 8.20 10.25 -0.02
CA LEU A 76 8.83 8.99 -0.41
C LEU A 76 7.89 7.98 -1.08
N ARG A 77 6.59 8.27 -1.19
CA ARG A 77 5.62 7.33 -1.78
C ARG A 77 5.97 7.00 -3.22
N ALA A 78 6.18 8.01 -4.06
CA ALA A 78 6.49 7.83 -5.48
C ALA A 78 7.81 7.06 -5.70
N PRO A 79 8.96 7.45 -5.10
CA PRO A 79 10.20 6.72 -5.31
C PRO A 79 10.16 5.28 -4.76
N LEU A 80 9.49 5.03 -3.63
CA LEU A 80 9.33 3.66 -3.09
C LEU A 80 8.43 2.80 -3.99
N GLN A 81 7.35 3.37 -4.53
CA GLN A 81 6.46 2.68 -5.46
C GLN A 81 7.20 2.32 -6.76
N THR A 82 7.97 3.25 -7.31
CA THR A 82 8.82 2.98 -8.48
C THR A 82 9.84 1.89 -8.17
N ALA A 83 10.58 1.99 -7.07
CA ALA A 83 11.55 0.97 -6.67
C ALA A 83 10.92 -0.43 -6.51
N PHE A 84 9.72 -0.50 -5.94
CA PHE A 84 8.95 -1.75 -5.80
C PHE A 84 8.60 -2.36 -7.15
N PHE A 85 7.95 -1.59 -8.04
CA PHE A 85 7.56 -2.10 -9.35
C PHE A 85 8.76 -2.40 -10.25
N THR A 86 9.83 -1.61 -10.17
CA THR A 86 11.10 -1.89 -10.84
C THR A 86 11.69 -3.20 -10.35
N THR A 87 11.70 -3.47 -9.03
CA THR A 87 12.22 -4.73 -8.49
C THR A 87 11.37 -5.93 -8.92
N ILE A 88 10.05 -5.80 -8.96
CA ILE A 88 9.15 -6.84 -9.51
C ILE A 88 9.45 -7.09 -10.99
N GLY A 89 9.61 -6.02 -11.78
CA GLY A 89 9.95 -6.10 -13.20
C GLY A 89 11.30 -6.77 -13.43
N LEU A 90 12.31 -6.44 -12.63
CA LEU A 90 13.64 -7.07 -12.69
C LEU A 90 13.62 -8.53 -12.21
N SER A 91 12.72 -8.89 -11.29
CA SER A 91 12.52 -10.26 -10.84
C SER A 91 11.83 -11.13 -11.91
N ALA A 92 11.15 -10.52 -12.89
CA ALA A 92 10.55 -11.24 -14.00
C ALA A 92 11.64 -11.70 -14.99
N THR A 93 11.82 -13.02 -15.09
CA THR A 93 12.81 -13.60 -16.01
C THR A 93 12.21 -13.85 -17.39
N LEU A 94 13.01 -13.72 -18.45
CA LEU A 94 12.59 -14.03 -19.83
C LEU A 94 12.09 -15.49 -20.00
N SER A 95 12.55 -16.40 -19.14
CA SER A 95 12.07 -17.78 -19.05
C SER A 95 10.63 -17.88 -18.57
N LEU A 96 10.23 -17.11 -17.56
CA LEU A 96 8.85 -17.02 -17.07
C LEU A 96 7.91 -16.48 -18.16
N LEU A 97 8.36 -15.45 -18.88
CA LEU A 97 7.58 -14.87 -19.98
C LEU A 97 7.39 -15.87 -21.13
N ARG A 98 8.45 -16.62 -21.49
CA ARG A 98 8.36 -17.70 -22.50
C ARG A 98 7.51 -18.88 -22.02
N ALA A 99 7.55 -19.23 -20.74
CA ALA A 99 6.72 -20.30 -20.17
C ALA A 99 5.22 -19.96 -20.20
N GLY A 100 4.86 -18.68 -20.03
CA GLY A 100 3.48 -18.21 -20.18
C GLY A 100 2.97 -18.24 -21.63
N GLY A 101 3.88 -18.17 -22.61
CA GLY A 101 3.59 -18.36 -24.03
C GLY A 101 2.46 -17.47 -24.56
N TRP A 102 1.69 -18.01 -25.51
CA TRP A 102 0.58 -17.32 -26.17
C TRP A 102 -0.56 -16.93 -25.20
N ARG A 103 -0.80 -17.75 -24.16
CA ARG A 103 -1.87 -17.51 -23.17
C ARG A 103 -1.61 -16.22 -22.37
N MET A 104 -0.35 -15.93 -22.06
CA MET A 104 0.03 -14.73 -21.32
C MET A 104 -0.11 -13.45 -22.17
N ALA A 105 0.24 -13.52 -23.46
CA ALA A 105 0.06 -12.41 -24.39
C ALA A 105 -1.44 -12.08 -24.62
N PHE A 106 -2.28 -13.11 -24.77
CA PHE A 106 -3.72 -12.92 -24.91
C PHE A 106 -4.36 -12.33 -23.65
N PHE A 107 -3.97 -12.82 -22.46
CA PHE A 107 -4.39 -12.25 -21.18
C PHE A 107 -3.97 -10.78 -21.06
N TRP A 108 -2.71 -10.47 -21.37
CA TRP A 108 -2.19 -9.11 -21.32
C TRP A 108 -2.96 -8.17 -22.25
N LEU A 109 -3.26 -8.59 -23.47
CA LEU A 109 -4.01 -7.79 -24.44
C LEU A 109 -5.44 -7.50 -23.97
N ILE A 110 -6.17 -8.52 -23.48
CA ILE A 110 -7.51 -8.31 -22.91
C ILE A 110 -7.46 -7.39 -21.69
N ALA A 111 -6.50 -7.60 -20.79
CA ALA A 111 -6.32 -6.77 -19.60
C ALA A 111 -6.03 -5.30 -19.98
N SER A 112 -5.18 -5.05 -20.99
CA SER A 112 -4.89 -3.70 -21.46
C SER A 112 -6.08 -3.02 -22.13
N VAL A 113 -6.89 -3.75 -22.90
CA VAL A 113 -8.09 -3.18 -23.55
C VAL A 113 -9.18 -2.87 -22.53
N THR A 114 -9.34 -3.71 -21.49
CA THR A 114 -10.35 -3.52 -20.43
C THR A 114 -9.92 -2.56 -19.32
N ALA A 115 -8.65 -2.17 -19.26
CA ALA A 115 -8.13 -1.22 -18.27
C ALA A 115 -8.44 0.25 -18.61
N ILE A 116 -8.94 0.53 -19.82
CA ILE A 116 -9.41 1.83 -20.29
C ILE A 116 -10.91 1.94 -20.01
#